data_AF-A0AAD9IL23-F1
#
_entry.id   AF-A0AAD9IL23-F1
#
_cell.length_a   1.000
_cell.length_b   1.000
_cell.length_c   1.000
_cell.angle_alpha   90.00
_cell.angle_beta   90.00
_cell.angle_gamma   90.00
#
_symmetry.space_group_name_H-M   'P 1'
#
loop_
_entity.id
_entity.type
_entity.pdbx_description
1 polymer ?
#
loop_
_entity_poly.entity_id
_entity_poly.type
_entity_poly.pdbx_seq_one_letter_code
_entity_poly.pdbx_strand_id
1 'polypeptide(L)'
;MSAAKEGAPKATPSKHKDVKKADDGAPKRAKVDAKTPTVRALAVEIDDEPVEKINLAGTLGKDLQIMMYGFGDDFHPLPETVDLVEDMVLEYTTRLLRNAVDSAVARGKDVKKFSRVKELLAMQEEIKKAKSIVDVSPEEMAKLVG
;
A
#
# COMPACT_ATOMS: atom_id res chain seq x y z
N MET A 1 -24.83 51.81 -27.18
CA MET A 1 -24.10 50.72 -26.48
C MET A 1 -25.06 49.59 -26.16
N SER A 2 -24.64 48.36 -26.46
CA SER A 2 -25.19 47.00 -26.23
C SER A 2 -26.36 46.80 -25.27
N ALA A 3 -27.18 45.76 -25.35
CA ALA A 3 -27.57 44.75 -26.33
C ALA A 3 -28.76 44.01 -25.69
N ALA A 4 -29.74 43.61 -26.50
CA ALA A 4 -30.98 42.92 -26.14
C ALA A 4 -30.68 41.47 -25.66
N LYS A 5 -31.34 40.94 -24.62
CA LYS A 5 -32.64 40.21 -24.61
C LYS A 5 -32.59 38.85 -25.31
N GLU A 6 -32.76 37.75 -24.56
CA GLU A 6 -33.28 36.44 -25.01
C GLU A 6 -33.56 35.58 -23.76
N GLY A 7 -34.72 34.94 -23.53
CA GLY A 7 -35.79 34.55 -24.44
C GLY A 7 -35.71 33.05 -24.71
N ALA A 8 -36.42 32.24 -23.90
CA ALA A 8 -36.54 30.79 -24.08
C ALA A 8 -37.16 30.41 -25.44
N PRO A 9 -36.88 29.19 -25.96
CA PRO A 9 -37.80 28.57 -26.91
C PRO A 9 -38.25 27.15 -26.53
N LYS A 10 -39.48 26.83 -26.91
CA LYS A 10 -40.16 25.52 -26.83
C LYS A 10 -40.75 25.19 -28.21
N ALA A 11 -40.79 23.89 -28.54
CA ALA A 11 -41.49 23.21 -29.68
C ALA A 11 -40.83 23.39 -31.08
N THR A 12 -40.77 22.43 -32.03
CA THR A 12 -41.53 21.19 -32.37
C THR A 12 -40.79 20.39 -33.49
N PRO A 13 -41.25 19.20 -33.95
CA PRO A 13 -40.44 18.14 -34.55
C PRO A 13 -40.34 18.18 -36.09
N SER A 14 -39.33 17.49 -36.64
CA SER A 14 -39.22 17.23 -38.08
C SER A 14 -39.12 15.72 -38.38
N LYS A 15 -39.96 15.26 -39.30
CA LYS A 15 -40.03 13.89 -39.85
C LYS A 15 -39.36 13.86 -41.23
N HIS A 16 -38.92 12.64 -41.62
CA HIS A 16 -38.51 12.11 -42.95
C HIS A 16 -37.03 11.72 -43.01
N LYS A 17 -36.61 10.60 -43.62
CA LYS A 17 -37.24 9.37 -44.13
C LYS A 17 -36.11 8.36 -44.36
N ASP A 18 -36.48 7.10 -44.42
CA ASP A 18 -35.70 5.86 -44.50
C ASP A 18 -34.47 5.86 -45.44
N VAL A 19 -33.35 5.32 -44.94
CA VAL A 19 -32.31 4.69 -45.76
C VAL A 19 -32.10 3.25 -45.29
N LYS A 20 -32.11 2.37 -46.28
CA LYS A 20 -32.26 0.92 -46.22
C LYS A 20 -30.99 0.21 -45.72
N LYS A 21 -31.25 -0.86 -44.99
CA LYS A 21 -30.37 -1.88 -44.37
C LYS A 21 -29.25 -2.41 -45.29
N ALA A 22 -28.04 -2.53 -44.74
CA ALA A 22 -27.09 -3.60 -45.06
C ALA A 22 -26.70 -4.30 -43.75
N ASP A 23 -26.88 -5.61 -43.76
CA ASP A 23 -26.72 -6.58 -42.69
C ASP A 23 -25.25 -7.02 -42.70
N ASP A 24 -24.54 -7.01 -41.56
CA ASP A 24 -23.35 -7.84 -41.32
C ASP A 24 -22.97 -7.83 -39.82
N GLY A 25 -23.50 -8.82 -39.09
CA GLY A 25 -22.79 -9.59 -38.06
C GLY A 25 -22.07 -8.89 -36.90
N ALA A 26 -22.80 -8.31 -35.94
CA ALA A 26 -22.26 -8.09 -34.59
C ALA A 26 -22.21 -9.41 -33.80
N PRO A 27 -21.08 -9.80 -33.18
CA PRO A 27 -21.02 -11.04 -32.40
C PRO A 27 -21.91 -10.93 -31.15
N LYS A 28 -22.80 -11.92 -31.02
CA LYS A 28 -23.78 -12.05 -29.93
C LYS A 28 -23.08 -12.19 -28.59
N ARG A 29 -23.52 -11.35 -27.64
CA ARG A 29 -23.19 -11.37 -26.21
C ARG A 29 -23.48 -12.75 -25.62
N ALA A 30 -22.43 -13.52 -25.33
CA ALA A 30 -22.56 -14.74 -24.54
C ALA A 30 -22.95 -14.37 -23.10
N LYS A 31 -24.16 -14.76 -22.67
CA LYS A 31 -24.50 -14.82 -21.26
C LYS A 31 -23.74 -16.00 -20.68
N VAL A 32 -22.66 -15.72 -19.95
CA VAL A 32 -22.05 -16.68 -19.04
C VAL A 32 -22.66 -16.41 -17.66
N ASP A 33 -23.35 -17.42 -17.15
CA ASP A 33 -23.96 -17.42 -15.82
C ASP A 33 -22.91 -17.09 -14.77
N ALA A 34 -22.94 -15.84 -14.28
CA ALA A 34 -22.13 -15.39 -13.17
C ALA A 34 -22.66 -16.03 -11.89
N LYS A 35 -22.26 -17.28 -11.64
CA LYS A 35 -22.41 -17.93 -10.34
C LYS A 35 -21.53 -17.14 -9.37
N THR A 36 -22.16 -16.22 -8.64
CA THR A 36 -21.56 -15.42 -7.58
C THR A 36 -20.77 -16.35 -6.64
N PRO A 37 -19.43 -16.26 -6.57
CA PRO A 37 -18.74 -16.92 -5.50
C PRO A 37 -19.00 -16.08 -4.25
N THR A 38 -19.82 -16.61 -3.35
CA THR A 38 -19.92 -16.14 -1.98
C THR A 38 -18.51 -16.18 -1.38
N VAL A 39 -17.83 -15.03 -1.39
CA VAL A 39 -16.54 -14.85 -0.71
C VAL A 39 -16.82 -14.94 0.79
N ARG A 40 -16.77 -16.18 1.28
CA ARG A 40 -16.73 -16.52 2.69
C ARG A 40 -15.53 -15.76 3.27
N ALA A 41 -15.83 -14.96 4.29
CA ALA A 41 -14.91 -14.12 5.03
C ALA A 41 -13.55 -14.80 5.24
N LEU A 42 -12.53 -14.35 4.50
CA LEU A 42 -11.14 -14.58 4.86
C LEU A 42 -10.80 -13.48 5.87
N ALA A 43 -11.22 -13.69 7.13
CA ALA A 43 -10.62 -12.99 8.24
C ALA A 43 -9.13 -13.39 8.22
N VAL A 44 -8.28 -12.44 7.84
CA VAL A 44 -6.84 -12.61 7.96
C VAL A 44 -6.57 -12.48 9.44
N GLU A 45 -6.39 -13.62 10.11
CA GLU A 45 -5.70 -13.64 11.39
C GLU A 45 -4.28 -13.18 11.10
N ILE A 46 -3.96 -11.99 11.57
CA ILE A 46 -2.59 -11.53 11.64
C ILE A 46 -2.04 -12.36 12.79
N ASP A 47 -1.21 -13.36 12.49
CA ASP A 47 -0.46 -14.06 13.52
C ASP A 47 0.35 -12.99 14.28
N ASP A 48 -0.11 -12.63 15.49
CA ASP A 48 0.55 -11.73 16.43
C ASP A 48 1.79 -12.44 16.98
N GLU A 49 2.77 -12.72 16.10
CA GLU A 49 4.11 -13.06 16.53
C GLU A 49 4.68 -11.86 17.30
N PRO A 50 5.29 -12.07 18.48
CA PRO A 50 5.80 -10.98 19.30
C PRO A 50 6.89 -10.24 18.52
N VAL A 51 6.56 -9.05 18.02
CA VAL A 51 7.51 -8.16 17.37
C VAL A 51 8.58 -7.81 18.40
N GLU A 52 9.83 -8.22 18.15
CA GLU A 52 10.96 -7.82 18.98
C GLU A 52 10.96 -6.30 19.14
N LYS A 53 11.01 -5.83 20.38
CA LYS A 53 11.05 -4.40 20.68
C LYS A 53 12.35 -3.84 20.13
N ILE A 54 12.27 -3.12 19.01
CA ILE A 54 13.41 -2.42 18.45
C ILE A 54 13.67 -1.19 19.32
N ASN A 55 14.81 -1.17 20.01
CA ASN A 55 15.24 0.02 20.75
C ASN A 55 15.81 1.04 19.75
N LEU A 56 14.95 1.93 19.27
CA LEU A 56 15.33 3.00 18.34
C LEU A 56 15.81 4.28 19.04
N ALA A 57 15.62 4.37 20.36
CA ALA A 57 16.00 5.54 21.16
C ALA A 57 17.53 5.77 21.11
N GLY A 58 17.93 7.01 20.85
CA GLY A 58 19.33 7.43 20.72
C GLY A 58 19.96 7.10 19.37
N THR A 59 19.20 6.57 18.41
CA THR A 59 19.73 6.28 17.06
C THR A 59 19.69 7.51 16.16
N LEU A 60 18.73 8.42 16.38
CA LEU A 60 18.51 9.57 15.50
C LEU A 60 19.29 10.82 15.92
N GLY A 61 19.86 10.87 17.12
CA GLY A 61 20.40 12.11 17.70
C GLY A 61 21.41 12.86 16.83
N LYS A 62 22.33 12.16 16.14
CA LYS A 62 23.33 12.81 15.27
C LYS A 62 22.71 13.43 14.02
N ASP A 63 21.82 12.69 13.37
CA ASP A 63 21.17 13.15 12.14
C ASP A 63 20.15 14.25 12.46
N LEU A 64 19.52 14.15 13.63
CA LEU A 64 18.54 15.11 14.10
C LEU A 64 19.17 16.48 14.39
N GLN A 65 20.36 16.51 14.98
CA GLN A 65 21.11 17.77 15.19
C GLN A 65 21.38 18.50 13.87
N ILE A 66 21.88 17.78 12.85
CA ILE A 66 22.15 18.34 11.52
C ILE A 66 20.85 18.85 10.88
N MET A 67 19.77 18.11 11.04
CA MET A 67 18.46 18.46 10.52
C MET A 67 17.87 19.70 11.22
N MET A 68 17.95 19.76 12.56
CA MET A 68 17.49 20.90 13.36
C MET A 68 18.20 22.19 12.94
N TYR A 69 19.52 22.13 12.77
CA TYR A 69 20.29 23.25 12.21
C TYR A 69 19.81 23.62 10.79
N GLY A 70 19.53 22.63 9.94
CA GLY A 70 18.96 22.83 8.62
C GLY A 70 17.59 23.53 8.61
N PHE A 71 16.82 23.42 9.69
CA PHE A 71 15.55 24.13 9.90
C PHE A 71 15.71 25.48 10.62
N GLY A 72 16.95 25.87 10.96
CA GLY A 72 17.29 27.16 11.56
C GLY A 72 17.43 27.14 13.09
N ASP A 73 17.56 25.97 13.71
CA ASP A 73 17.96 25.85 15.11
C ASP A 73 19.46 26.14 15.30
N ASP A 74 19.95 26.12 16.54
CA ASP A 74 21.36 26.28 16.86
C ASP A 74 22.22 25.12 16.29
N PHE A 75 23.51 25.39 16.05
CA PHE A 75 24.45 24.37 15.57
C PHE A 75 24.75 23.30 16.65
N HIS A 76 24.64 23.66 17.93
CA HIS A 76 24.75 22.75 19.07
C HIS A 76 23.48 22.86 19.94
N PRO A 77 22.34 22.29 19.50
CA PRO A 77 21.13 22.31 20.28
C PRO A 77 21.35 21.54 21.61
N LEU A 78 20.58 21.91 22.63
CA LEU A 78 20.67 21.25 23.93
C LEU A 78 20.33 19.75 23.78
N PRO A 79 21.09 18.84 24.44
CA PRO A 79 20.82 17.39 24.37
C PRO A 79 19.37 17.05 24.69
N GLU A 80 18.78 17.72 25.69
CA GLU A 80 17.39 17.52 26.10
C GLU A 80 16.38 17.89 25.00
N THR A 81 16.75 18.86 24.14
CA THR A 81 15.90 19.25 22.99
C THR A 81 15.97 18.19 21.90
N VAL A 82 17.17 17.67 21.63
CA VAL A 82 17.36 16.60 20.65
C VAL A 82 16.60 15.34 21.08
N ASP A 83 16.72 14.96 22.35
CA ASP A 83 16.02 13.81 22.93
C ASP A 83 14.49 13.97 22.85
N LEU A 84 13.97 15.17 23.19
CA LEU A 84 12.54 15.45 23.09
C LEU A 84 12.03 15.38 21.65
N VAL A 85 12.79 15.92 20.69
CA VAL A 85 12.40 15.86 19.28
C VAL A 85 12.47 14.43 18.75
N GLU A 86 13.45 13.63 19.18
CA GLU A 86 13.52 12.20 18.86
C GLU A 86 12.26 11.47 19.34
N ASP A 87 11.84 11.68 20.59
CA ASP A 87 10.63 11.11 21.15
C ASP A 87 9.37 11.50 20.34
N MET A 88 9.24 12.78 19.98
CA MET A 88 8.13 13.27 19.16
C MET A 88 8.09 12.61 17.77
N VAL A 89 9.24 12.42 17.14
CA VAL A 89 9.34 11.79 15.81
C VAL A 89 8.96 10.31 15.88
N LEU A 90 9.45 9.59 16.89
CA LEU A 90 9.12 8.17 17.09
C LEU A 90 7.63 7.98 17.37
N GLU A 91 7.05 8.82 18.23
CA GLU A 91 5.63 8.79 18.52
C GLU A 91 4.79 9.10 17.28
N TYR A 92 5.12 10.17 16.56
CA TYR A 92 4.42 10.57 15.34
C TYR A 92 4.46 9.45 14.28
N THR A 93 5.64 8.87 14.04
CA THR A 93 5.81 7.81 13.05
C THR A 93 5.01 6.57 13.42
N THR A 94 5.00 6.20 14.71
CA THR A 94 4.19 5.08 15.22
C THR A 94 2.70 5.32 14.98
N ARG A 95 2.20 6.52 15.30
CA ARG A 95 0.79 6.90 15.07
C ARG A 95 0.46 6.93 13.57
N LEU A 96 1.34 7.48 12.74
CA LEU A 96 1.18 7.55 11.29
C LEU A 96 1.07 6.15 10.66
N LEU A 97 1.95 5.22 11.05
CA LEU A 97 1.95 3.85 10.55
C LEU A 97 0.69 3.09 10.97
N ARG A 98 0.25 3.23 12.23
CA ARG A 98 -1.02 2.65 12.68
C ARG A 98 -2.20 3.14 11.85
N ASN A 99 -2.30 4.45 11.65
CA ASN A 99 -3.37 5.04 10.82
C ASN A 99 -3.31 4.55 9.36
N ALA A 100 -2.11 4.33 8.82
CA ALA A 100 -1.92 3.80 7.48
C ALA A 100 -2.39 2.35 7.37
N VAL A 101 -2.11 1.51 8.37
CA VAL A 101 -2.60 0.13 8.46
C VAL A 101 -4.13 0.11 8.52
N ASP A 102 -4.73 0.92 9.40
CA ASP A 102 -6.19 1.01 9.52
C ASP A 102 -6.84 1.45 8.21
N SER A 103 -6.24 2.45 7.54
CA SER A 103 -6.69 2.93 6.23
C SER A 103 -6.59 1.85 5.15
N ALA A 104 -5.53 1.02 5.18
CA ALA A 104 -5.35 -0.07 4.24
C ALA A 104 -6.37 -1.20 4.47
N VAL A 105 -6.69 -1.50 5.73
CA VAL A 105 -7.74 -2.47 6.09
C VAL A 105 -9.11 -1.97 5.64
N ALA A 106 -9.43 -0.70 5.88
CA ALA A 106 -10.71 -0.10 5.51
C ALA A 106 -10.93 -0.08 3.98
N ARG A 107 -9.87 0.08 3.18
CA ARG A 107 -9.96 0.05 1.71
C ARG A 107 -10.20 -1.35 1.12
N GLY A 108 -10.06 -2.40 1.93
CA GLY A 108 -10.19 -3.79 1.51
C GLY A 108 -8.96 -4.31 0.76
N LYS A 109 -8.73 -5.63 0.83
CA LYS A 109 -7.61 -6.31 0.18
C LYS A 109 -8.03 -6.82 -1.20
N ASP A 110 -7.27 -6.48 -2.25
CA ASP A 110 -7.38 -7.16 -3.54
C ASP A 110 -6.84 -8.59 -3.38
N VAL A 111 -7.76 -9.55 -3.34
CA VAL A 111 -7.46 -10.95 -2.99
C VAL A 111 -6.38 -11.54 -3.89
N LYS A 112 -6.39 -11.25 -5.19
CA LYS A 112 -5.40 -11.80 -6.14
C LYS A 112 -4.00 -11.25 -5.88
N LYS A 113 -3.91 -9.94 -5.64
CA LYS A 113 -2.64 -9.28 -5.32
C LYS A 113 -2.09 -9.73 -3.98
N PHE A 114 -2.96 -9.85 -2.97
CA PHE A 114 -2.57 -10.30 -1.64
C PHE A 114 -2.04 -11.74 -1.63
N SER A 115 -2.76 -12.67 -2.29
CA SER A 115 -2.29 -14.06 -2.45
C SER A 115 -0.93 -14.13 -3.14
N ARG A 116 -0.73 -13.33 -4.21
CA ARG A 116 0.54 -13.31 -4.91
C ARG A 116 1.70 -12.79 -4.05
N VAL A 117 1.47 -11.72 -3.29
CA VAL A 117 2.49 -11.18 -2.38
C VAL A 117 2.83 -12.19 -1.29
N LYS A 118 1.85 -12.90 -0.73
CA LYS A 118 2.08 -13.94 0.28
C LYS A 118 2.95 -15.09 -0.25
N GLU A 119 2.66 -15.59 -1.46
CA GLU A 119 3.49 -16.62 -2.11
C GLU A 119 4.93 -16.14 -2.32
N LEU A 120 5.11 -14.92 -2.85
CA LEU A 120 6.44 -14.37 -3.12
C LEU A 120 7.28 -14.20 -1.85
N LEU A 121 6.67 -13.75 -0.76
CA LEU A 121 7.33 -13.62 0.54
C LEU A 121 7.75 -14.99 1.09
N ALA A 122 6.88 -15.99 1.01
CA ALA A 122 7.22 -17.35 1.44
C ALA A 122 8.42 -17.92 0.65
N MET A 123 8.42 -17.78 -0.67
CA MET A 123 9.54 -18.19 -1.51
C MET A 123 10.84 -17.44 -1.18
N GLN A 124 10.74 -16.14 -0.86
CA GLN A 124 11.91 -15.36 -0.46
C GLN A 124 12.53 -15.89 0.84
N GLU A 125 11.71 -16.27 1.82
CA GLU A 125 12.18 -16.86 3.08
C GLU A 125 12.86 -18.21 2.85
N GLU A 126 12.30 -19.06 1.98
CA GLU A 126 12.92 -20.33 1.59
C GLU A 126 14.29 -20.10 0.94
N ILE A 127 14.40 -19.13 0.03
CA ILE A 127 15.67 -18.77 -0.61
C ILE A 127 16.68 -18.26 0.43
N LYS A 128 16.25 -17.43 1.40
CA LYS A 128 17.13 -16.94 2.48
C LYS A 128 17.64 -18.10 3.34
N LYS A 129 16.76 -19.02 3.73
CA LYS A 129 17.13 -20.23 4.50
C LYS A 129 18.12 -21.10 3.73
N ALA A 130 17.86 -21.36 2.44
CA ALA A 130 18.77 -22.13 1.59
C ALA A 130 20.15 -21.47 1.48
N LYS A 131 20.22 -20.15 1.29
CA LYS A 131 21.49 -19.40 1.26
C LYS A 131 22.25 -19.50 2.57
N SER A 132 21.56 -19.35 3.71
CA SER A 132 22.21 -19.46 5.02
C SER A 132 22.84 -20.83 5.28
N ILE A 133 22.35 -21.91 4.67
CA ILE A 133 22.92 -23.25 4.79
C ILE A 133 24.18 -23.40 3.91
N VAL A 134 24.21 -22.73 2.75
CA VAL A 134 25.34 -22.78 1.81
C VAL A 134 26.53 -21.96 2.31
N ASP A 135 26.28 -20.88 3.05
CA ASP A 135 27.32 -20.00 3.58
C ASP A 135 27.98 -20.52 4.88
N VAL A 136 27.53 -21.67 5.44
CA VAL A 136 28.15 -22.29 6.62
C VAL A 136 29.46 -22.98 6.22
N SER A 137 30.54 -22.71 6.95
CA SER A 137 31.85 -23.28 6.66
C SER A 137 31.86 -24.81 6.89
N PRO A 138 32.64 -25.60 6.12
CA PRO A 138 32.72 -27.05 6.29
C PRO A 138 33.09 -27.48 7.72
N GLU A 139 33.83 -26.64 8.44
CA GLU A 139 34.27 -26.89 9.82
C GLU A 139 33.14 -26.80 10.85
N GLU A 140 32.12 -25.97 10.60
CA GLU A 140 30.95 -25.82 11.48
C GLU A 140 29.96 -26.97 11.28
N MET A 141 29.82 -27.46 10.05
CA MET A 141 29.00 -28.64 9.74
C MET A 141 29.55 -29.92 10.38
N ALA A 142 30.88 -30.04 10.52
CA ALA A 142 31.53 -31.20 11.15
C ALA A 142 31.31 -31.27 12.67
N LYS A 143 31.12 -30.14 13.35
CA LYS A 143 30.87 -30.07 14.80
C LYS A 143 29.44 -30.41 15.21
N LEU A 144 28.50 -30.42 14.27
CA LEU A 144 27.09 -30.72 14.53
C LEU A 144 26.75 -32.23 14.38
N VAL A 145 27.65 -33.01 13.77
CA VAL A 145 27.44 -34.43 13.42
C VAL A 145 28.35 -35.37 14.22
N GLY A 146 29.26 -34.84 15.06
CA GLY A 146 30.08 -35.60 16.00
C GLY A 146 29.59 -35.47 17.43
#